data_AF-A0A8J3HNP1-F1
#
_entry.id   AF-A0A8J3HNP1-F1
#
_cell.length_a   1.000
_cell.length_b   1.000
_cell.length_c   1.000
_cell.angle_alpha   90.00
_cell.angle_beta   90.00
_cell.angle_gamma   90.00
#
_symmetry.space_group_name_H-M   'P 1'
#
loop_
_entity.id
_entity.type
_entity.pdbx_description
1 polymer ?
#
loop_
_entity_poly.entity_id
_entity_poly.type
_entity_poly.pdbx_seq_one_letter_code
_entity_poly.pdbx_strand_id
1 'polypeptide(L)'
;MRRTIAAAVTLLAVALPAPASAEPAVTCVYTFTAYPNGFTATIDIRNQGPRLDSWSLRWTVPDGTQLGNAWAARMTQPTPLELTAVNQPWNGTVASGGRISFGWTAVAPTATTPTDITVNGTRC
;
A
#
# COMPACT_ATOMS: atom_id res chain seq x y z
N MET A 1 71.13 29.83 9.01
CA MET A 1 69.87 29.47 9.71
C MET A 1 68.70 29.72 8.76
N ARG A 2 68.14 28.68 8.13
CA ARG A 2 66.98 28.79 7.20
C ARG A 2 65.71 28.37 7.96
N ARG A 3 64.71 29.24 8.01
CA ARG A 3 63.37 28.95 8.54
C ARG A 3 62.46 28.52 7.38
N THR A 4 61.92 27.31 7.42
CA THR A 4 60.87 26.83 6.51
C THR A 4 59.54 26.83 7.25
N ILE A 5 58.55 27.53 6.70
CA ILE A 5 57.16 27.58 7.19
C ILE A 5 56.36 26.57 6.36
N ALA A 6 55.64 25.65 7.02
CA ALA A 6 54.71 24.73 6.37
C ALA A 6 53.29 25.31 6.46
N ALA A 7 52.61 25.45 5.31
CA ALA A 7 51.22 25.86 5.21
C ALA A 7 50.31 24.62 5.25
N ALA A 8 49.32 24.61 6.14
CA ALA A 8 48.30 23.57 6.21
C ALA A 8 47.12 23.94 5.28
N VAL A 9 46.76 23.02 4.38
CA VAL A 9 45.59 23.16 3.50
C VAL A 9 44.41 22.43 4.15
N THR A 10 43.37 23.17 4.53
CA THR A 10 42.12 22.64 5.05
C THR A 10 41.19 22.27 3.89
N LEU A 11 40.85 20.99 3.77
CA LEU A 11 39.83 20.49 2.84
C LEU A 11 38.43 20.80 3.38
N LEU A 12 37.64 21.60 2.65
CA LEU A 12 36.20 21.73 2.88
C LEU A 12 35.49 20.48 2.34
N ALA A 13 34.85 19.71 3.22
CA ALA A 13 33.94 18.65 2.81
C ALA A 13 32.60 19.26 2.37
N VAL A 14 32.24 19.11 1.09
CA VAL A 14 30.92 19.50 0.57
C VAL A 14 29.94 18.36 0.86
N ALA A 15 28.97 18.61 1.73
CA ALA A 15 27.87 17.67 1.96
C ALA A 15 26.88 17.73 0.78
N LEU A 16 26.80 16.66 -0.01
CA LEU A 16 25.77 16.50 -1.04
C LEU A 16 24.41 16.25 -0.36
N PRO A 17 23.31 16.89 -0.80
CA PRO A 17 21.98 16.56 -0.29
C PRO A 17 21.64 15.10 -0.63
N ALA A 18 21.29 14.32 0.38
CA ALA A 18 20.77 12.97 0.19
C ALA A 18 19.46 13.03 -0.62
N PRO A 19 19.17 12.05 -1.49
CA PRO A 19 17.89 11.99 -2.16
C PRO A 19 16.78 11.89 -1.10
N ALA A 20 15.89 12.88 -1.07
CA ALA A 20 14.69 12.80 -0.25
C ALA A 20 13.79 11.72 -0.85
N SER A 21 13.68 10.57 -0.19
CA SER A 21 12.65 9.58 -0.52
C SER A 21 11.29 10.23 -0.32
N ALA A 22 10.56 10.47 -1.40
CA ALA A 22 9.16 10.89 -1.31
C ALA A 22 8.38 9.77 -0.61
N GLU A 23 7.56 10.13 0.39
CA GLU A 23 6.64 9.16 1.00
C GLU A 23 5.69 8.61 -0.07
N PRO A 24 5.29 7.33 -0.01
CA PRO A 24 4.29 6.78 -0.91
C PRO A 24 3.00 7.61 -0.85
N ALA A 25 2.46 7.96 -2.01
CA ALA A 25 1.22 8.73 -2.09
C ALA A 25 0.03 8.00 -1.45
N VAL A 26 0.07 6.67 -1.42
CA VAL A 26 -0.93 5.82 -0.76
C VAL A 26 -0.21 4.70 -0.02
N THR A 27 -0.67 4.37 1.17
CA THR A 27 -0.21 3.21 1.93
C THR A 27 -1.38 2.30 2.28
N CYS A 28 -1.13 1.00 2.29
CA CYS A 28 -2.14 -0.02 2.62
C CYS A 28 -1.67 -0.88 3.80
N VAL A 29 -2.58 -1.22 4.70
CA VAL A 29 -2.35 -2.22 5.75
C VAL A 29 -3.35 -3.35 5.55
N TYR A 30 -2.85 -4.56 5.36
CA TYR A 30 -3.65 -5.77 5.22
C TYR A 30 -3.62 -6.56 6.52
N THR A 31 -4.79 -6.89 7.05
CA THR A 31 -4.93 -7.78 8.22
C THR A 31 -5.92 -8.88 7.89
N PHE A 32 -5.73 -10.05 8.50
CA PHE A 32 -6.67 -11.16 8.35
C PHE A 32 -6.72 -12.04 9.59
N THR A 33 -7.87 -12.72 9.75
CA THR A 33 -8.08 -13.79 10.71
C THR A 33 -8.51 -15.03 9.94
N ALA A 34 -7.68 -16.07 9.97
CA ALA A 34 -7.97 -17.35 9.34
C ALA A 34 -8.75 -18.28 10.28
N TYR A 35 -9.58 -19.12 9.68
CA TYR A 35 -10.36 -20.17 10.33
C TYR A 35 -10.43 -21.40 9.40
N PRO A 36 -10.97 -22.54 9.83
CA PRO A 36 -11.03 -23.72 8.96
C PRO A 36 -11.71 -23.40 7.63
N ASN A 37 -10.99 -23.65 6.53
CA ASN A 37 -11.41 -23.46 5.14
C ASN A 37 -11.73 -22.00 4.74
N GLY A 38 -11.26 -20.99 5.47
CA GLY A 38 -11.49 -19.61 5.08
C GLY A 38 -10.80 -18.56 5.93
N PHE A 39 -11.08 -17.30 5.61
CA PHE A 39 -10.61 -16.17 6.40
C PHE A 39 -11.52 -14.95 6.24
N THR A 40 -11.34 -14.02 7.16
CA THR A 40 -11.83 -12.64 7.06
C THR A 40 -10.65 -11.71 6.98
N ALA A 41 -10.65 -10.78 6.03
CA ALA A 41 -9.58 -9.82 5.81
C ALA A 41 -10.10 -8.38 5.73
N THR A 42 -9.22 -7.45 6.09
CA THR A 42 -9.45 -6.00 6.03
C THR A 42 -8.26 -5.34 5.36
N ILE A 43 -8.53 -4.35 4.51
CA ILE A 43 -7.53 -3.46 3.94
C ILE A 43 -7.84 -2.04 4.39
N ASP A 44 -6.91 -1.45 5.15
CA ASP A 44 -6.92 -0.04 5.50
C ASP A 44 -6.06 0.73 4.51
N ILE A 45 -6.62 1.79 3.93
CA ILE A 45 -5.94 2.66 2.96
C ILE A 45 -5.74 4.03 3.58
N ARG A 46 -4.52 4.55 3.53
CA ARG A 46 -4.20 5.93 3.90
C ARG A 46 -3.71 6.69 2.67
N ASN A 47 -4.40 7.78 2.35
CA ASN A 47 -3.99 8.69 1.29
C ASN A 47 -3.04 9.74 1.87
N GLN A 48 -1.81 9.80 1.38
CA GLN A 48 -0.82 10.83 1.72
C GLN A 48 -0.56 11.78 0.53
N GLY A 49 -1.17 11.51 -0.63
CA GLY A 49 -1.07 12.31 -1.83
C GLY A 49 -2.28 13.24 -2.04
N PRO A 50 -2.54 13.64 -3.30
CA PRO A 50 -3.72 14.41 -3.69
C PRO A 50 -5.03 13.68 -3.37
N ARG A 51 -6.14 14.43 -3.26
CA ARG A 51 -7.48 13.86 -3.06
C ARG A 51 -7.78 12.78 -4.11
N LEU A 52 -8.28 11.64 -3.66
CA LEU A 52 -8.92 10.63 -4.50
C LEU A 52 -10.40 10.96 -4.60
N ASP A 53 -10.98 10.96 -5.80
CA ASP A 53 -12.44 11.10 -5.99
C ASP A 53 -13.15 9.75 -5.98
N SER A 54 -12.43 8.69 -6.37
CA SER A 54 -12.82 7.29 -6.32
C SER A 54 -11.58 6.42 -6.08
N TRP A 55 -11.77 5.17 -5.65
CA TRP A 55 -10.69 4.21 -5.52
C TRP A 55 -11.06 2.84 -6.08
N SER A 56 -10.06 2.21 -6.70
CA SER A 56 -10.08 0.85 -7.22
C SER A 56 -8.79 0.17 -6.80
N LEU A 57 -8.92 -1.01 -6.19
CA LEU A 57 -7.82 -1.85 -5.76
C LEU A 57 -7.72 -3.09 -6.60
N ARG A 58 -6.50 -3.56 -6.79
CA ARG A 58 -6.18 -4.85 -7.40
C ARG A 58 -5.03 -5.50 -6.64
N TRP A 59 -5.15 -6.80 -6.37
CA TRP A 59 -4.10 -7.61 -5.74
C TRP A 59 -4.27 -9.08 -6.07
N THR A 60 -3.21 -9.87 -5.87
CA THR A 60 -3.24 -11.32 -6.06
C THR A 60 -3.59 -12.07 -4.78
N VAL A 61 -4.23 -13.23 -4.93
CA VAL A 61 -4.59 -14.13 -3.83
C VAL A 61 -4.02 -15.54 -4.07
N PRO A 62 -3.82 -16.34 -3.01
CA PRO A 62 -3.41 -17.74 -3.16
C PRO A 62 -4.38 -18.53 -4.03
N ASP A 63 -3.85 -19.54 -4.72
CA ASP A 63 -4.68 -20.47 -5.49
C ASP A 63 -5.73 -21.15 -4.62
N GLY A 64 -6.91 -21.38 -5.19
CA GLY A 64 -8.07 -21.90 -4.47
C GLY A 64 -8.78 -20.90 -3.55
N THR A 65 -8.37 -19.62 -3.54
CA THR A 65 -9.15 -18.56 -2.86
C THR A 65 -10.42 -18.28 -3.65
N GLN A 66 -11.56 -18.24 -2.97
CA GLN A 66 -12.86 -17.88 -3.52
C GLN A 66 -13.48 -16.77 -2.70
N LEU A 67 -13.75 -15.63 -3.36
CA LEU A 67 -14.40 -14.48 -2.75
C LEU A 67 -15.75 -14.87 -2.13
N GLY A 68 -15.94 -14.51 -0.86
CA GLY A 68 -17.20 -14.63 -0.13
C GLY A 68 -17.94 -13.29 -0.07
N ASN A 69 -18.26 -12.83 1.14
CA ASN A 69 -18.95 -11.57 1.35
C ASN A 69 -17.96 -10.41 1.41
N ALA A 70 -18.40 -9.20 1.06
CA ALA A 70 -17.63 -7.98 1.21
C ALA A 70 -18.50 -6.85 1.77
N TRP A 71 -17.87 -5.91 2.48
CA TRP A 71 -18.52 -4.70 2.99
C TRP A 71 -17.61 -3.50 2.78
N ALA A 72 -18.21 -2.30 2.72
CA ALA A 72 -17.52 -1.04 2.42
C ALA A 72 -16.75 -1.01 1.07
N ALA A 73 -16.87 -2.05 0.25
CA ALA A 73 -16.37 -2.14 -1.11
C ALA A 73 -17.35 -2.95 -1.97
N ARG A 74 -17.25 -2.81 -3.29
CA ARG A 74 -17.81 -3.76 -4.25
C ARG A 74 -16.65 -4.59 -4.78
N MET A 75 -16.64 -5.88 -4.47
CA MET A 75 -15.54 -6.77 -4.81
C MET A 75 -15.92 -7.73 -5.92
N THR A 76 -14.94 -8.03 -6.78
CA THR A 76 -15.06 -9.02 -7.85
C THR A 76 -13.77 -9.83 -7.92
N GLN A 77 -13.89 -11.07 -8.41
CA GLN A 77 -12.76 -11.97 -8.63
C GLN A 77 -12.68 -12.27 -10.13
N PRO A 78 -12.05 -11.38 -10.93
CA PRO A 78 -12.02 -11.53 -12.38
C PRO A 78 -11.27 -12.78 -12.85
N THR A 79 -10.27 -13.22 -12.07
CA THR A 79 -9.56 -14.48 -12.30
C THR A 79 -9.43 -15.24 -10.98
N PRO A 80 -9.15 -16.55 -10.99
CA PRO A 80 -8.96 -17.32 -9.76
C PRO A 80 -7.87 -16.75 -8.82
N LEU A 81 -6.89 -16.02 -9.36
CA LEU A 81 -5.73 -15.51 -8.61
C LEU A 81 -5.80 -14.01 -8.33
N GLU A 82 -6.87 -13.31 -8.72
CA GLU A 82 -6.93 -11.86 -8.66
C GLU A 82 -8.25 -11.35 -8.09
N LEU A 83 -8.16 -10.38 -7.19
CA LEU A 83 -9.30 -9.64 -6.66
C LEU A 83 -9.24 -8.17 -7.06
N THR A 84 -10.41 -7.62 -7.34
CA THR A 84 -10.63 -6.18 -7.54
C THR A 84 -11.64 -5.68 -6.53
N ALA A 85 -11.36 -4.54 -5.90
CA ALA A 85 -12.30 -3.85 -5.00
C ALA A 85 -12.48 -2.40 -5.42
N VAL A 86 -13.72 -1.96 -5.62
CA VAL A 86 -14.04 -0.56 -5.91
C VAL A 86 -14.90 0.04 -4.82
N ASN A 87 -14.82 1.37 -4.68
CA ASN A 87 -15.57 2.09 -3.66
C ASN A 87 -17.09 1.90 -3.78
N GLN A 88 -17.77 2.04 -2.65
CA GLN A 88 -19.20 2.29 -2.61
C GLN A 88 -19.48 3.78 -2.93
N PRO A 89 -20.72 4.14 -3.28
CA PRO A 89 -21.06 5.53 -3.59
C PRO A 89 -20.74 6.53 -2.46
N TRP A 90 -20.75 6.07 -1.21
CA TRP A 90 -20.58 6.90 -0.02
C TRP A 90 -19.14 6.98 0.51
N ASN A 91 -18.18 6.22 -0.03
CA ASN A 91 -16.79 6.24 0.42
C ASN A 91 -15.75 6.36 -0.70
N GLY A 92 -16.13 6.83 -1.89
CA GLY A 92 -15.19 7.01 -3.00
C GLY A 92 -14.16 8.12 -2.76
N THR A 93 -14.59 9.24 -2.17
CA THR A 93 -13.71 10.36 -1.93
C THR A 93 -12.81 10.12 -0.71
N VAL A 94 -11.50 10.26 -0.89
CA VAL A 94 -10.51 10.20 0.19
C VAL A 94 -9.61 11.44 0.08
N ALA A 95 -9.79 12.39 0.99
CA ALA A 95 -8.95 13.59 1.05
C ALA A 95 -7.47 13.24 1.32
N SER A 96 -6.57 14.20 1.08
CA SER A 96 -5.18 14.08 1.52
C SER A 96 -5.12 13.93 3.04
N GLY A 97 -4.32 12.99 3.55
CA GLY A 97 -4.29 12.57 4.95
C GLY A 97 -5.47 11.67 5.37
N GLY A 98 -6.45 11.48 4.51
CA GLY A 98 -7.65 10.70 4.76
C GLY A 98 -7.40 9.19 4.79
N ARG A 99 -8.36 8.47 5.37
CA ARG A 99 -8.32 7.01 5.47
C ARG A 99 -9.67 6.40 5.14
N ILE A 100 -9.65 5.22 4.52
CA ILE A 100 -10.81 4.36 4.38
C ILE A 100 -10.41 2.93 4.70
N SER A 101 -11.41 2.10 4.99
CA SER A 101 -11.23 0.69 5.30
C SER A 101 -12.36 -0.10 4.68
N PHE A 102 -12.04 -1.29 4.17
CA PHE A 102 -13.04 -2.25 3.73
C PHE A 102 -12.60 -3.67 4.10
N GLY A 103 -13.56 -4.58 4.15
CA GLY A 103 -13.28 -5.96 4.49
C GLY A 103 -14.07 -6.95 3.67
N TRP A 104 -13.62 -8.20 3.73
CA TRP A 104 -14.15 -9.31 2.96
C TRP A 104 -13.87 -10.65 3.62
N THR A 105 -14.64 -11.65 3.21
CA THR A 105 -14.40 -13.04 3.57
C THR A 105 -14.05 -13.85 2.34
N ALA A 106 -13.38 -14.98 2.54
CA ALA A 106 -13.15 -15.95 1.49
C ALA A 106 -13.12 -17.37 2.02
N VAL A 107 -13.48 -18.29 1.14
CA VAL A 107 -13.11 -19.70 1.27
C VAL A 107 -11.73 -19.85 0.67
N ALA A 108 -10.78 -20.43 1.40
CA ALA A 108 -9.42 -20.59 0.90
C ALA A 108 -8.70 -21.71 1.65
N PRO A 109 -7.74 -22.40 1.00
CA PRO A 109 -6.88 -23.37 1.67
C PRO A 109 -5.89 -22.69 2.63
N THR A 110 -5.43 -21.48 2.29
CA THR A 110 -4.50 -20.68 3.09
C THR A 110 -4.78 -19.20 2.94
N ALA A 111 -4.48 -18.41 3.96
CA ALA A 111 -4.51 -16.95 3.90
C ALA A 111 -3.09 -16.38 3.97
N THR A 112 -2.77 -15.43 3.10
CA THR A 112 -1.47 -14.75 3.06
C THR A 112 -1.67 -13.25 2.90
N THR A 113 -0.72 -12.45 3.37
CA THR A 113 -0.69 -11.02 3.08
C THR A 113 -0.21 -10.79 1.65
N PRO A 114 -1.00 -10.14 0.77
CA PRO A 114 -0.55 -9.80 -0.58
C PRO A 114 0.55 -8.74 -0.53
N THR A 115 1.48 -8.81 -1.49
CA THR A 115 2.63 -7.89 -1.59
C THR A 115 2.52 -6.96 -2.80
N ASP A 116 1.41 -7.00 -3.52
CA ASP A 116 1.20 -6.36 -4.83
C ASP A 116 -0.07 -5.52 -4.89
N ILE A 117 -0.59 -5.09 -3.73
CA ILE A 117 -1.77 -4.23 -3.66
C ILE A 117 -1.48 -2.94 -4.42
N THR A 118 -2.38 -2.60 -5.34
CA THR A 118 -2.39 -1.29 -6.03
C THR A 118 -3.68 -0.56 -5.73
N VAL A 119 -3.61 0.77 -5.60
CA VAL A 119 -4.75 1.68 -5.48
C VAL A 119 -4.69 2.64 -6.68
N ASN A 120 -5.69 2.60 -7.56
CA ASN A 120 -5.74 3.35 -8.81
C ASN A 120 -4.45 3.20 -9.65
N GLY A 121 -3.86 2.00 -9.65
CA GLY A 121 -2.60 1.69 -10.34
C GLY A 121 -1.32 2.12 -9.60
N THR A 122 -1.43 2.84 -8.48
CA THR A 122 -0.28 3.17 -7.62
C THR A 122 -0.05 2.05 -6.62
N ARG A 123 1.19 1.59 -6.49
CA ARG A 123 1.54 0.54 -5.53
C ARG A 123 1.43 1.04 -4.10
N CYS A 124 0.75 0.24 -3.26
CA CYS A 124 0.95 0.20 -1.82
C CYS A 124 2.16 -0.72 -1.54
#